data_AF-A0A9D4J1X1-F1
#
_entry.id   AF-A0A9D4J1X1-F1
#
_cell.length_a   1.000
_cell.length_b   1.000
_cell.length_c   1.000
_cell.angle_alpha   90.00
_cell.angle_beta   90.00
_cell.angle_gamma   90.00
#
_symmetry.space_group_name_H-M   'P 1'
#
loop_
_entity.id
_entity.type
_entity.pdbx_description
1 polymer ?
#
loop_
_entity_poly.entity_id
_entity_poly.type
_entity_poly.pdbx_seq_one_letter_code
_entity_poly.pdbx_strand_id
1 'polypeptide(L)'
;MALKNPGVDVIGITCVAGNADTDQVGRNVLRVVQVADRLDIPVFIGCNKPLLGDKRERSEYHGEDGFGDAPSDDSPDESLLGSEHAVLVLSRLSRLHCSELSLVCLGPLTNIAVCIRMDPKFGTRLRHCYIMGGNHEGKYIYMSNNSYTIVKYMLYNI
;
A
#
# COMPACT_ATOMS: atom_id res chain seq x y z
N MET A 1 -10.68 -2.91 -9.88
CA MET A 1 -11.20 -1.78 -10.68
C MET A 1 -10.11 -1.15 -11.55
N ALA A 2 -9.03 -0.59 -11.00
CA ALA A 2 -7.97 0.05 -11.79
C ALA A 2 -7.39 -0.85 -12.90
N LEU A 3 -7.12 -2.12 -12.59
CA LEU A 3 -6.50 -3.08 -13.53
C LEU A 3 -7.31 -3.38 -14.81
N LYS A 4 -8.62 -3.11 -14.80
CA LYS A 4 -9.53 -3.34 -15.94
C LYS A 4 -10.05 -2.03 -16.55
N ASN A 5 -9.60 -0.87 -16.07
CA ASN A 5 -10.06 0.41 -16.59
C ASN A 5 -9.11 0.89 -17.71
N PRO A 6 -9.58 1.04 -18.97
CA PRO A 6 -8.72 1.45 -20.08
C PRO A 6 -8.21 2.90 -19.97
N GLY A 7 -8.84 3.73 -19.13
CA GLY A 7 -8.39 5.10 -18.87
C GLY A 7 -7.30 5.22 -17.79
N VAL A 8 -6.81 4.09 -17.26
CA VAL A 8 -5.80 4.06 -16.19
C VAL A 8 -4.65 3.16 -16.61
N ASP A 9 -3.46 3.74 -16.67
CA ASP A 9 -2.22 2.97 -16.83
C ASP A 9 -1.60 2.71 -15.45
N VAL A 10 -1.53 1.44 -15.06
CA VAL A 10 -0.98 1.02 -13.77
C VAL A 10 0.44 0.50 -14.00
N ILE A 11 1.43 1.35 -13.70
CA ILE A 11 2.85 1.05 -13.96
C ILE A 11 3.55 0.31 -12.81
N GLY A 12 2.85 0.09 -11.69
CA GLY A 12 3.38 -0.69 -10.56
C GLY A 12 2.51 -0.62 -9.32
N ILE A 13 2.62 -1.63 -8.46
CA ILE A 13 1.91 -1.70 -7.17
C ILE A 13 2.94 -1.84 -6.05
N THR A 14 2.83 -1.00 -5.02
CA THR A 14 3.72 -1.03 -3.86
C THR A 14 2.99 -1.52 -2.62
N CYS A 15 3.52 -2.53 -1.96
CA CYS A 15 2.99 -3.12 -0.74
C CYS A 15 3.56 -2.41 0.50
N VAL A 16 2.75 -2.34 1.56
CA VAL A 16 3.13 -1.78 2.87
C VAL A 16 2.43 -2.57 3.96
N ALA A 17 3.07 -2.74 5.13
CA ALA A 17 2.41 -3.36 6.28
C ALA A 17 1.18 -2.55 6.70
N GLY A 18 0.08 -3.24 6.97
CA GLY A 18 -1.21 -2.65 7.32
C GLY A 18 -2.17 -3.73 7.80
N ASN A 19 -3.12 -4.13 6.95
CA ASN A 19 -4.09 -5.18 7.26
C ASN A 19 -3.45 -6.56 7.47
N ALA A 20 -2.27 -6.77 6.89
CA ALA A 20 -1.41 -7.90 7.14
C ALA A 20 0.07 -7.46 7.05
N ASP A 21 0.96 -8.40 7.37
CA ASP A 21 2.39 -8.32 7.13
C ASP A 21 2.67 -8.07 5.65
N THR A 22 3.72 -7.32 5.34
CA THR A 22 3.96 -6.87 3.96
C THR A 22 4.14 -8.03 2.99
N ASP A 23 4.73 -9.14 3.42
CA ASP A 23 4.87 -10.34 2.58
C ASP A 23 3.50 -10.93 2.24
N GLN A 24 2.60 -11.02 3.22
CA GLN A 24 1.23 -11.46 2.99
C GLN A 24 0.46 -10.47 2.11
N VAL A 25 0.65 -9.16 2.30
CA VAL A 25 0.10 -8.14 1.40
C VAL A 25 0.61 -8.34 -0.03
N GLY A 26 1.89 -8.67 -0.22
CA GLY A 26 2.49 -9.02 -1.50
C GLY A 26 1.77 -10.17 -2.17
N ARG A 27 1.59 -11.30 -1.45
CA ARG A 27 0.82 -12.45 -1.95
C ARG A 27 -0.61 -12.08 -2.32
N ASN A 28 -1.29 -11.32 -1.48
CA ASN A 28 -2.68 -10.90 -1.74
C ASN A 28 -2.76 -10.04 -3.01
N VAL A 29 -1.81 -9.11 -3.20
CA VAL A 29 -1.74 -8.31 -4.42
C VAL A 29 -1.44 -9.18 -5.64
N LEU A 30 -0.53 -10.15 -5.55
CA LEU A 30 -0.22 -11.09 -6.62
C LEU A 30 -1.46 -11.90 -7.04
N ARG A 31 -2.24 -12.41 -6.08
CA ARG A 31 -3.53 -13.07 -6.34
C ARG A 31 -4.47 -12.15 -7.13
N VAL A 32 -4.56 -10.88 -6.75
CA VAL A 32 -5.44 -9.90 -7.44
C VAL A 32 -4.98 -9.63 -8.87
N VAL A 33 -3.67 -9.45 -9.11
CA VAL A 33 -3.17 -9.21 -10.48
C VAL A 33 -3.28 -10.46 -11.36
N GLN A 34 -3.12 -11.66 -10.78
CA GLN A 34 -3.32 -12.93 -11.46
C GLN A 34 -4.78 -13.12 -11.89
N VAL A 35 -5.73 -12.92 -10.97
CA VAL A 35 -7.18 -12.96 -11.29
C VAL A 35 -7.57 -11.88 -12.31
N ALA A 36 -6.89 -10.74 -12.28
CA ALA A 36 -7.11 -9.67 -13.25
C ALA A 36 -6.45 -9.92 -14.61
N ASP A 37 -5.68 -11.00 -14.79
CA ASP A 37 -4.88 -11.31 -15.98
C ASP A 37 -3.94 -10.14 -16.35
N ARG A 38 -3.22 -9.63 -15.35
CA ARG A 38 -2.31 -8.48 -15.45
C ARG A 38 -0.98 -8.73 -14.76
N LEU A 39 -0.39 -9.90 -15.01
CA LEU A 39 0.93 -10.28 -14.49
C LEU A 39 2.08 -9.41 -15.06
N ASP A 40 1.79 -8.57 -16.06
CA ASP A 40 2.70 -7.56 -16.59
C ASP A 40 2.97 -6.41 -15.60
N ILE A 41 2.10 -6.22 -14.61
CA ILE A 41 2.23 -5.14 -13.64
C ILE A 41 3.17 -5.56 -12.50
N PRO A 42 4.29 -4.85 -12.29
CA PRO A 42 5.23 -5.23 -11.26
C PRO A 42 4.71 -4.90 -9.86
N VAL A 43 4.93 -5.82 -8.92
CA VAL A 43 4.53 -5.70 -7.51
C VAL A 43 5.78 -5.63 -6.64
N PHE A 44 5.88 -4.63 -5.76
CA PHE A 44 7.09 -4.37 -4.97
C PHE A 44 6.79 -4.37 -3.47
N ILE A 45 7.62 -5.08 -2.71
CA ILE A 45 7.56 -5.12 -1.24
C ILE A 45 8.18 -3.84 -0.67
N GLY A 46 7.48 -3.22 0.29
CA GLY A 46 7.90 -1.99 0.96
C GLY A 46 8.08 -2.17 2.47
N CYS A 47 7.81 -1.09 3.21
CA CYS A 47 8.04 -1.04 4.65
C CYS A 47 7.15 -2.05 5.41
N ASN A 48 7.79 -2.86 6.25
CA ASN A 48 7.17 -3.91 7.06
C ASN A 48 6.67 -3.48 8.45
N LYS A 49 6.90 -2.23 8.82
CA LYS A 49 6.49 -1.66 10.11
C LYS A 49 6.23 -0.15 9.97
N PRO A 50 5.47 0.48 10.88
CA PRO A 50 5.30 1.93 10.91
C PRO A 50 6.63 2.66 11.17
N LEU A 51 6.67 3.98 10.89
CA LEU A 51 7.85 4.81 11.19
C LEU A 51 8.14 4.89 12.68
N LEU A 52 7.08 4.94 13.50
CA LEU A 52 7.15 5.09 14.94
C LEU A 52 6.18 4.10 15.60
N GLY A 53 6.59 3.61 16.77
CA GLY A 53 5.82 2.65 17.56
C GLY A 53 5.87 1.22 17.00
N ASP A 54 5.12 0.34 17.66
CA ASP A 54 5.06 -1.07 17.29
C ASP A 54 4.08 -1.31 16.15
N LYS A 55 4.33 -2.39 15.42
CA LYS A 55 3.37 -2.92 14.45
C LYS A 55 2.08 -3.24 15.21
N ARG A 56 0.95 -2.77 14.69
CA ARG A 56 -0.34 -3.07 15.31
C ARG A 56 -0.67 -4.54 15.15
N GLU A 57 -1.38 -5.03 16.14
CA GLU A 57 -2.03 -6.34 16.08
C GLU A 57 -3.03 -6.35 14.91
N ARG A 58 -3.12 -7.52 14.28
CA ARG A 58 -4.02 -7.79 13.17
C ARG A 58 -5.45 -7.56 13.62
N SER A 59 -6.24 -6.87 12.79
CA SER A 59 -7.65 -6.67 13.09
C SER A 59 -8.50 -7.83 12.58
N GLU A 60 -9.54 -8.20 13.31
CA GLU A 60 -10.50 -9.24 12.91
C GLU A 60 -11.28 -8.89 11.62
N TYR A 61 -11.30 -7.62 11.20
CA TYR A 61 -12.07 -7.18 10.02
C TYR A 61 -11.60 -7.75 8.68
N HIS A 62 -10.37 -8.28 8.61
CA HIS A 62 -9.74 -8.68 7.34
C HIS A 62 -9.29 -10.14 7.32
N GLY A 63 -9.56 -10.92 8.36
CA GLY A 63 -9.12 -12.32 8.43
C GLY A 63 -7.62 -12.51 8.73
N GLU A 64 -7.22 -13.77 8.89
CA GLU A 64 -5.85 -14.22 9.18
C GLU A 64 -4.87 -14.04 8.02
N ASP A 65 -5.36 -13.90 6.79
CA ASP A 65 -4.54 -13.54 5.63
C ASP A 65 -4.63 -12.04 5.28
N GLY A 66 -5.48 -11.27 5.97
CA GLY A 66 -5.72 -9.85 5.69
C GLY A 66 -6.50 -9.61 4.39
N PHE A 67 -7.12 -10.67 3.85
CA PHE A 67 -7.87 -10.70 2.60
C PHE A 67 -9.13 -11.58 2.68
N GLY A 68 -9.70 -11.72 3.88
CA GLY A 68 -10.97 -12.39 4.11
C GLY A 68 -10.88 -13.92 4.15
N ASP A 69 -9.68 -14.49 4.25
CA ASP A 69 -9.42 -15.93 4.36
C ASP A 69 -10.09 -16.76 3.25
N ALA A 70 -10.22 -16.14 2.07
CA ALA A 70 -10.81 -16.80 0.92
C ALA A 70 -9.93 -18.01 0.54
N PRO A 71 -10.52 -19.21 0.40
CA PRO A 71 -9.75 -20.38 0.00
C PRO A 71 -9.10 -20.12 -1.36
N SER A 72 -7.80 -20.35 -1.45
CA SER A 72 -7.07 -20.32 -2.71
C SER A 72 -6.41 -21.68 -2.92
N ASP A 73 -6.77 -22.37 -3.99
CA ASP A 73 -6.18 -23.65 -4.34
C ASP A 73 -4.71 -23.50 -4.79
N ASP A 74 -4.33 -22.31 -5.26
CA ASP A 74 -2.97 -21.97 -5.70
C ASP A 74 -2.37 -20.83 -4.87
N SER A 75 -1.15 -21.02 -4.38
CA SER A 75 -0.34 -19.92 -3.87
C SER A 75 0.17 -19.08 -5.06
N PRO A 76 0.12 -17.74 -4.98
CA PRO A 76 0.63 -16.90 -6.06
C PRO A 76 2.13 -17.14 -6.25
N ASP A 77 2.60 -17.03 -7.50
CA ASP A 77 4.03 -17.12 -7.82
C ASP A 77 4.78 -15.89 -7.27
N GLU A 78 5.43 -16.04 -6.12
CA GLU A 78 6.20 -14.98 -5.47
C GLU A 78 7.45 -14.56 -6.28
N SER A 79 7.89 -15.35 -7.28
CA SER A 79 9.00 -14.94 -8.15
C SER A 79 8.65 -13.73 -9.03
N LEU A 80 7.35 -13.40 -9.14
CA LEU A 80 6.84 -12.20 -9.81
C LEU A 80 7.00 -10.92 -8.98
N LEU A 81 7.40 -11.02 -7.70
CA LEU A 81 7.73 -9.84 -6.90
C LEU A 81 8.99 -9.17 -7.44
N GLY A 82 8.92 -7.86 -7.63
CA GLY A 82 10.08 -7.06 -8.01
C GLY A 82 11.15 -7.08 -6.92
N SER A 83 12.41 -7.18 -7.33
CA SER A 83 13.57 -7.25 -6.43
C SER A 83 13.92 -5.92 -5.76
N GLU A 84 13.45 -4.80 -6.29
CA GLU A 84 13.66 -3.46 -5.72
C GLU A 84 12.69 -3.19 -4.57
N HIS A 85 13.18 -2.58 -3.49
CA HIS A 85 12.33 -2.12 -2.40
C HIS A 85 11.39 -1.00 -2.90
N ALA A 86 10.10 -1.08 -2.55
CA ALA A 86 9.05 -0.20 -3.06
C ALA A 86 9.37 1.31 -2.93
N VAL A 87 10.04 1.73 -1.85
CA VAL A 87 10.46 3.12 -1.64
C VAL A 87 11.45 3.61 -2.71
N LEU A 88 12.39 2.75 -3.12
CA LEU A 88 13.35 3.08 -4.18
C LEU A 88 12.64 3.18 -5.53
N VAL A 89 11.70 2.26 -5.79
CA VAL A 89 10.85 2.28 -6.98
C VAL A 89 10.02 3.54 -7.06
N LEU A 90 9.40 3.97 -5.95
CA LEU A 90 8.65 5.24 -5.89
C LEU A 90 9.55 6.43 -6.27
N SER A 91 10.74 6.53 -5.67
CA SER A 91 11.69 7.60 -6.03
C SER A 91 12.09 7.52 -7.50
N ARG A 92 12.42 6.33 -8.02
CA ARG A 92 12.81 6.12 -9.41
C ARG A 92 11.69 6.48 -10.39
N LEU A 93 10.49 5.95 -10.21
CA LEU A 93 9.33 6.22 -11.06
C LEU A 93 8.94 7.71 -11.03
N SER A 94 9.05 8.37 -9.87
CA SER A 94 8.77 9.82 -9.79
C SER A 94 9.73 10.67 -10.62
N ARG A 95 10.96 10.19 -10.88
CA ARG A 95 11.94 10.89 -11.74
C ARG A 95 11.67 10.60 -13.21
N LEU A 96 11.34 9.35 -13.53
CA LEU A 96 11.04 8.92 -14.89
C LEU A 96 9.74 9.54 -15.42
N HIS A 97 8.73 9.72 -14.56
CA HIS A 97 7.41 10.22 -14.92
C HIS A 97 7.10 11.54 -14.19
N CYS A 98 8.06 12.47 -14.20
CA CYS A 98 7.93 13.75 -13.52
C CYS A 98 6.69 14.52 -14.02
N SER A 99 5.86 14.99 -13.10
CA SER A 99 4.59 15.70 -13.34
C SER A 99 3.49 14.90 -14.05
N GLU A 100 3.71 13.60 -14.27
CA GLU A 100 2.74 12.67 -14.86
C GLU A 100 2.31 11.59 -13.86
N LEU A 101 3.23 11.15 -12.97
CA LEU A 101 2.96 10.12 -11.98
C LEU A 101 1.89 10.56 -10.98
N SER A 102 0.82 9.77 -10.88
CA SER A 102 -0.20 9.91 -9.84
C SER A 102 -0.14 8.74 -8.87
N LEU A 103 -0.24 9.02 -7.57
CA LEU A 103 -0.28 7.99 -6.54
C LEU A 103 -1.70 7.80 -6.03
N VAL A 104 -2.07 6.54 -5.78
CA VAL A 104 -3.30 6.17 -5.09
C VAL A 104 -2.92 5.36 -3.85
N CYS A 105 -2.94 6.01 -2.70
CA CYS A 105 -2.53 5.45 -1.42
C CYS A 105 -3.75 4.83 -0.72
N LEU A 106 -3.78 3.50 -0.67
CA LEU A 106 -4.88 2.71 -0.08
C LEU A 106 -4.51 2.04 1.25
N GLY A 107 -3.34 2.37 1.79
CA GLY A 107 -2.82 1.81 3.04
C GLY A 107 -2.00 2.85 3.81
N PRO A 108 -1.31 2.43 4.89
CA PRO A 108 -0.44 3.30 5.65
C PRO A 108 0.59 4.04 4.77
N LEU A 109 0.80 5.34 5.04
CA LEU A 109 1.67 6.19 4.23
C LEU A 109 3.18 5.99 4.50
N THR A 110 3.58 4.91 5.19
CA THR A 110 4.98 4.68 5.60
C THR A 110 5.94 4.69 4.40
N ASN A 111 5.61 4.01 3.30
CA ASN A 111 6.44 4.03 2.08
C ASN A 111 6.64 5.46 1.55
N ILE A 112 5.57 6.26 1.53
CA ILE A 112 5.59 7.64 1.05
C ILE A 112 6.44 8.52 1.97
N ALA A 113 6.25 8.38 3.29
CA ALA A 113 6.98 9.15 4.28
C ALA A 113 8.50 8.85 4.23
N VAL A 114 8.89 7.57 4.15
CA VAL A 114 10.30 7.19 3.95
C VAL A 114 10.83 7.73 2.62
N CYS A 115 10.06 7.65 1.54
CA CYS A 115 10.46 8.16 0.24
C CYS A 115 10.73 9.68 0.27
N ILE A 116 9.86 10.47 0.90
CA ILE A 116 10.04 11.92 1.06
C ILE A 116 11.28 12.22 1.90
N ARG A 117 11.54 11.43 2.96
CA ARG A 117 12.73 11.61 3.80
C ARG A 117 14.04 11.35 3.05
N MET A 118 14.06 10.30 2.23
CA MET A 118 15.22 9.94 1.41
C MET A 118 15.39 10.85 0.19
N ASP A 119 14.28 11.32 -0.38
CA ASP A 119 14.23 12.14 -1.60
C ASP A 119 13.26 13.31 -1.40
N PRO A 120 13.74 14.44 -0.83
CA PRO A 120 12.89 15.59 -0.49
C PRO A 120 12.15 16.23 -1.68
N LYS A 121 12.61 15.98 -2.91
CA LYS A 121 11.97 16.46 -4.14
C LYS A 121 10.90 15.50 -4.68
N PHE A 122 10.69 14.34 -4.06
CA PHE A 122 9.71 13.35 -4.51
C PHE A 122 8.31 13.93 -4.70
N GLY A 123 7.79 14.61 -3.67
CA GLY A 123 6.43 15.16 -3.70
C GLY A 123 6.23 16.21 -4.79
N THR A 124 7.26 16.98 -5.15
CA THR A 124 7.17 18.02 -6.18
C THR A 124 7.10 17.46 -7.59
N ARG A 125 7.39 16.17 -7.79
CA ARG A 125 7.36 15.50 -9.09
C ARG A 125 6.05 14.75 -9.35
N LEU A 126 5.16 14.66 -8.36
CA LEU A 126 3.88 13.98 -8.54
C LEU A 126 2.88 14.90 -9.24
N ARG A 127 2.08 14.35 -10.15
CA ARG A 127 0.91 15.04 -10.71
C ARG A 127 -0.18 15.16 -9.65
N HIS A 128 -0.55 14.04 -9.06
CA HIS A 128 -1.57 13.93 -8.01
C HIS A 128 -1.18 12.89 -6.97
N CYS A 129 -1.65 13.07 -5.74
CA CYS A 129 -1.55 12.09 -4.67
C CYS A 129 -2.93 11.96 -4.03
N TYR A 130 -3.61 10.85 -4.31
CA TYR A 130 -4.92 10.52 -3.76
C TYR A 130 -4.71 9.61 -2.55
N ILE A 131 -5.20 10.04 -1.39
CA ILE A 131 -5.05 9.31 -0.14
C ILE A 131 -6.43 8.88 0.31
N MET A 132 -6.65 7.56 0.37
CA MET A 132 -7.75 7.04 1.17
C MET A 132 -7.37 7.24 2.64
N GLY A 133 -8.33 7.55 3.51
CA GLY A 133 -8.09 7.65 4.94
C GLY A 133 -8.05 9.07 5.50
N GLY A 134 -8.08 9.14 6.82
CA GLY A 134 -8.45 10.33 7.57
C GLY A 134 -9.91 10.34 7.98
N ASN A 135 -10.24 11.26 8.89
CA ASN A 135 -11.59 11.46 9.40
C ASN A 135 -11.73 12.93 9.72
N HIS A 136 -12.50 13.62 8.89
CA HIS A 136 -12.67 15.06 8.96
C HIS A 136 -13.46 15.50 10.21
N GLU A 137 -14.43 14.70 10.67
CA GLU A 137 -15.27 15.08 11.81
C GLU A 137 -14.63 14.76 13.17
N GLY A 138 -13.63 13.88 13.20
CA GLY A 138 -13.09 13.33 14.46
C GLY A 138 -14.11 12.56 15.30
N LYS A 139 -15.36 12.44 14.85
CA LYS A 139 -16.41 11.61 15.46
C LYS A 139 -16.10 10.15 15.19
N TYR A 140 -16.50 9.28 16.12
CA TYR A 140 -16.15 7.85 16.17
C TYR A 140 -14.68 7.56 16.54
N ILE A 141 -13.92 8.54 17.06
CA ILE A 141 -12.72 8.25 17.87
C ILE A 141 -13.20 7.81 19.25
N TYR A 142 -13.70 6.58 19.37
CA TYR A 142 -14.05 6.01 20.66
C TYR A 142 -12.77 5.72 21.45
N MET A 143 -12.55 6.45 22.52
CA MET A 143 -11.55 6.12 23.55
C MET A 143 -12.10 4.98 24.41
N SER A 144 -12.10 3.76 23.87
CA SER A 144 -12.18 2.56 24.69
C SER A 144 -10.85 1.83 24.60
N ASN A 145 -10.44 1.24 25.71
CA ASN A 145 -9.07 0.80 26.01
C ASN A 145 -8.42 -0.20 25.05
N ASN A 146 -8.98 -0.53 23.88
CA ASN A 146 -8.37 -1.50 23.00
C ASN A 146 -8.78 -1.53 21.51
N SER A 147 -8.84 -0.40 20.77
CA SER A 147 -8.61 -0.35 19.30
C SER A 147 -8.97 1.01 18.65
N TYR A 148 -8.04 1.58 17.87
CA TYR A 148 -8.20 2.83 17.10
C TYR A 148 -8.43 2.52 15.61
N THR A 149 -9.68 2.34 15.17
CA THR A 149 -9.92 1.41 14.04
C THR A 149 -9.98 1.99 12.62
N ILE A 150 -10.10 3.30 12.36
CA ILE A 150 -10.25 3.73 10.94
C ILE A 150 -9.39 4.96 10.59
N VAL A 151 -9.40 5.99 11.43
CA VAL A 151 -8.68 7.25 11.16
C VAL A 151 -7.16 7.09 11.25
N LYS A 152 -6.72 6.27 12.21
CA LYS A 152 -5.31 6.06 12.53
C LYS A 152 -4.62 5.08 11.56
N TYR A 153 -5.36 4.44 10.65
CA TYR A 153 -4.78 3.45 9.71
C TYR A 153 -3.87 4.10 8.68
N MET A 154 -4.19 5.32 8.24
CA MET A 154 -3.48 5.93 7.10
C MET A 154 -2.66 7.18 7.46
N LEU A 155 -3.06 7.97 8.47
CA LEU A 155 -2.49 9.31 8.71
C LEU A 155 -1.58 9.49 9.93
N TYR A 156 -1.53 8.56 10.88
CA TYR A 156 -0.85 8.76 12.19
C TYR A 156 0.52 8.07 12.33
N ASN A 157 1.17 7.74 11.21
CA ASN A 157 2.54 7.19 11.18
C ASN A 157 3.57 8.19 10.61
N ILE A 158 3.34 9.49 10.77
CA ILE A 158 4.29 10.56 10.41
C ILE A 158 5.06 10.98 11.66
#